data_AF-A0A8H3WZT4-F1
#
_entry.id   AF-A0A8H3WZT4-F1
#
_cell.length_a   1.000
_cell.length_b   1.000
_cell.length_c   1.000
_cell.angle_alpha   90.00
_cell.angle_beta   90.00
_cell.angle_gamma   90.00
#
_symmetry.space_group_name_H-M   'P 1'
#
loop_
_entity.id
_entity.type
_entity.pdbx_description
1 polymer ?
#
loop_
_entity_poly.entity_id
_entity_poly.type
_entity_poly.pdbx_seq_one_letter_code
_entity_poly.pdbx_strand_id
1 'polypeptide(L)'
;MCIFIDPSNWTLLYNKAFVPILMAKHPALGKQVKDVWPKIYEIRISIDVVTTGESFYSHDQHYILQCDGYYESVYFNYTYNPIFKSDGKICALWCITQETTQQVLNTRKLK
;
A
#
# COMPACT_ATOMS: atom_id res chain seq x y z
N MET A 1 4.71 7.97 0.20
CA MET A 1 4.71 7.48 -1.19
C MET A 1 5.64 6.29 -1.28
N CYS A 2 5.23 5.23 -1.99
CA CYS A 2 6.02 4.01 -2.19
C CYS A 2 5.97 3.57 -3.66
N ILE A 3 7.02 2.93 -4.13
CA ILE A 3 7.11 2.26 -5.42
C ILE A 3 7.49 0.81 -5.13
N PHE A 4 6.73 -0.13 -5.70
CA PHE A 4 7.10 -1.54 -5.71
C PHE A 4 7.81 -1.85 -7.02
N ILE A 5 9.10 -2.13 -6.95
CA ILE A 5 9.94 -2.46 -8.11
C ILE A 5 10.18 -3.96 -8.20
N ASP A 6 10.81 -4.41 -9.30
CA ASP A 6 11.10 -5.83 -9.55
C ASP A 6 9.82 -6.69 -9.54
N PRO A 7 9.08 -6.75 -10.66
CA PRO A 7 7.81 -7.49 -10.73
C PRO A 7 7.88 -8.96 -10.33
N SER A 8 9.08 -9.55 -10.29
CA SER A 8 9.28 -10.92 -9.83
C SER A 8 9.23 -11.07 -8.30
N ASN A 9 9.55 -10.00 -7.55
CA ASN A 9 9.67 -10.06 -6.09
C ASN A 9 8.99 -8.91 -5.32
N TRP A 10 8.56 -7.85 -6.01
CA TRP A 10 7.94 -6.63 -5.47
C TRP A 10 8.70 -6.06 -4.27
N THR A 11 9.77 -5.32 -4.56
CA THR A 11 10.64 -4.71 -3.55
C THR A 11 10.22 -3.27 -3.25
N LEU A 12 10.19 -2.90 -1.96
CA LEU A 12 9.76 -1.57 -1.52
C LEU A 12 10.85 -0.51 -1.71
N LEU A 13 10.52 0.53 -2.47
CA LEU A 13 11.19 1.83 -2.43
C LEU A 13 10.22 2.87 -1.89
N TYR A 14 10.59 3.69 -0.90
CA TYR A 14 9.67 4.70 -0.37
C TYR A 14 10.40 5.92 0.19
N ASN A 15 9.67 7.05 0.24
CA ASN A 15 10.16 8.27 0.83
C ASN A 15 9.86 8.36 2.33
N LYS A 16 10.46 9.33 3.02
CA LYS A 16 10.27 9.57 4.46
C LYS A 16 8.78 9.70 4.87
N ALA A 17 7.95 10.28 4.01
CA ALA A 17 6.51 10.44 4.26
C ALA A 17 5.73 9.12 4.33
N PHE A 18 6.32 8.00 3.87
CA PHE A 18 5.69 6.68 3.96
C PHE A 18 6.01 5.94 5.27
N VAL A 19 6.97 6.44 6.07
CA VAL A 19 7.36 5.81 7.34
C VAL A 19 6.18 5.64 8.30
N PRO A 20 5.28 6.63 8.50
CA PRO A 20 4.11 6.44 9.36
C PRO A 20 3.18 5.30 8.91
N ILE A 21 3.09 5.03 7.60
CA ILE A 21 2.27 3.93 7.05
C ILE A 21 2.89 2.56 7.37
N LEU A 22 4.23 2.48 7.45
CA LEU A 22 4.94 1.26 7.80
C LEU A 22 4.83 0.92 9.29
N MET A 23 4.69 1.94 10.15
CA MET A 23 4.67 1.80 11.62
C MET A 23 5.85 0.93 12.09
N ALA A 24 5.60 -0.08 12.94
CA ALA A 24 6.60 -1.01 13.46
C ALA A 24 7.38 -1.82 12.41
N LYS A 25 7.01 -1.72 11.11
CA LYS A 25 7.72 -2.40 10.01
C LYS A 25 8.89 -1.60 9.47
N HIS A 26 9.04 -0.33 9.87
CA HIS A 26 10.22 0.46 9.53
C HIS A 26 11.45 -0.04 10.31
N PRO A 27 12.64 -0.21 9.66
CA PRO A 27 12.93 0.03 8.25
C PRO A 27 12.56 -1.16 7.34
N ALA A 28 12.02 -0.84 6.17
CA ALA A 28 11.59 -1.79 5.14
C ALA A 28 12.13 -1.49 3.74
N LEU A 29 13.00 -0.48 3.59
CA LEU A 29 13.55 -0.11 2.28
C LEU A 29 14.35 -1.28 1.72
N GLY A 30 14.07 -1.66 0.47
CA GLY A 30 14.73 -2.80 -0.18
C GLY A 30 14.23 -4.18 0.26
N LYS A 31 13.27 -4.28 1.19
CA LYS A 31 12.62 -5.54 1.54
C LYS A 31 11.52 -5.88 0.54
N GLN A 32 11.13 -7.16 0.48
CA GLN A 32 10.04 -7.62 -0.38
C GLN A 32 8.69 -7.39 0.31
N VAL A 33 7.65 -7.08 -0.48
CA VAL A 33 6.29 -6.83 0.06
C VAL A 33 5.77 -8.02 0.85
N LYS A 34 6.06 -9.26 0.42
CA LYS A 34 5.66 -10.48 1.16
C LYS A 34 6.28 -10.60 2.55
N ASP A 35 7.48 -10.05 2.76
CA ASP A 35 8.16 -10.12 4.06
C ASP A 35 7.63 -9.02 5.01
N VAL A 36 7.27 -7.87 4.45
CA VAL A 36 6.78 -6.71 5.20
C VAL A 36 5.29 -6.84 5.52
N TRP A 37 4.49 -7.27 4.55
CA TRP A 37 3.05 -7.43 4.66
C TRP A 37 2.58 -8.73 3.99
N PRO A 38 2.81 -9.90 4.62
CA PRO A 38 2.43 -11.20 4.04
C PRO A 38 0.93 -11.27 3.71
N LYS A 39 0.08 -10.71 4.57
CA LYS A 39 -1.38 -10.66 4.32
C LYS A 39 -1.76 -9.73 3.17
N ILE A 40 -1.07 -8.59 2.97
CA ILE A 40 -1.35 -7.69 1.84
C ILE A 40 -0.84 -8.31 0.53
N TYR A 41 0.28 -9.04 0.60
CA TYR A 41 0.78 -9.82 -0.52
C TYR A 41 -0.23 -10.89 -0.98
N GLU A 42 -0.89 -11.57 -0.03
CA GLU A 42 -2.01 -12.47 -0.30
C GLU A 42 -3.26 -11.75 -0.82
N ILE A 43 -3.51 -10.50 -0.39
CA ILE A 43 -4.69 -9.69 -0.72
C ILE A 43 -4.61 -9.00 -2.11
N ARG A 44 -3.61 -9.36 -2.93
CA ARG A 44 -3.31 -8.83 -4.26
C ARG A 44 -2.54 -7.50 -4.19
N ILE A 45 -1.33 -7.54 -4.72
CA ILE A 45 -0.63 -6.42 -5.37
C ILE A 45 -1.38 -5.98 -6.66
N SER A 46 -2.70 -6.12 -6.69
CA SER A 46 -3.57 -6.01 -7.85
C SER A 46 -3.14 -6.93 -8.99
N ILE A 47 -3.50 -8.22 -8.87
CA ILE A 47 -3.54 -9.14 -10.03
C ILE A 47 -4.23 -8.43 -11.20
N ASP A 48 -5.26 -7.62 -10.95
CA ASP A 48 -5.91 -6.86 -12.00
C ASP A 48 -4.99 -5.79 -12.59
N VAL A 49 -4.39 -4.85 -11.84
CA VAL A 49 -3.46 -3.84 -12.43
C VAL A 49 -2.29 -4.50 -13.17
N VAL A 50 -1.71 -5.58 -12.63
CA VAL A 50 -0.61 -6.29 -13.29
C VAL A 50 -1.07 -7.02 -14.55
N THR A 51 -2.31 -7.51 -14.59
CA THR A 51 -2.88 -8.26 -15.72
C THR A 51 -3.54 -7.34 -16.76
N THR A 52 -4.21 -6.27 -16.34
CA THR A 52 -4.99 -5.34 -17.18
C THR A 52 -4.20 -4.11 -17.57
N GLY A 53 -3.21 -3.69 -16.77
CA GLY A 53 -2.53 -2.42 -16.93
C GLY A 53 -3.35 -1.20 -16.51
N GLU A 54 -4.51 -1.38 -15.87
CA GLU A 54 -5.35 -0.28 -15.41
C GLU A 54 -5.08 0.05 -13.95
N SER A 55 -5.07 1.34 -13.59
CA SER A 55 -4.87 1.77 -12.21
C SER A 55 -6.01 1.33 -11.28
N PHE A 56 -5.66 1.02 -10.03
CA PHE A 56 -6.61 0.71 -8.97
C PHE A 56 -6.65 1.84 -7.93
N TYR A 57 -7.84 2.12 -7.40
CA TYR A 57 -8.06 3.06 -6.30
C TYR A 57 -8.95 2.44 -5.22
N SER A 58 -8.59 2.68 -3.97
CA SER A 58 -9.35 2.29 -2.80
C SER A 58 -9.62 3.52 -1.92
N HIS A 59 -10.87 3.63 -1.48
CA HIS A 59 -11.36 4.75 -0.67
C HIS A 59 -11.77 4.26 0.72
N ASP A 60 -11.22 4.87 1.77
CA ASP A 60 -11.45 4.58 3.19
C ASP A 60 -11.46 3.07 3.48
N GLN A 61 -10.47 2.35 2.96
CA GLN A 61 -10.33 0.93 3.18
C GLN A 61 -9.96 0.67 4.64
N HIS A 62 -10.78 -0.14 5.29
CA HIS A 62 -10.59 -0.50 6.69
C HIS A 62 -9.56 -1.63 6.84
N TYR A 63 -8.66 -1.47 7.81
CA TYR A 63 -7.73 -2.50 8.25
C TYR A 63 -7.66 -2.56 9.78
N ILE A 64 -7.41 -3.76 10.29
CA ILE A 64 -7.03 -3.99 11.69
C ILE A 64 -5.55 -4.33 11.68
N LEU A 65 -4.73 -3.43 12.21
CA LEU A 65 -3.27 -3.56 12.24
C LEU A 65 -2.79 -3.78 13.66
N GLN A 66 -1.74 -4.58 13.83
CA GLN A 66 -1.09 -4.75 15.13
C GLN A 66 0.01 -3.70 15.27
N CYS A 67 -0.13 -2.82 16.26
CA CYS A 67 0.79 -1.76 16.64
C CYS A 67 1.19 -2.01 18.10
N ASP A 68 2.48 -2.17 18.40
CA ASP A 68 3.01 -2.24 19.77
C ASP A 68 2.21 -3.12 20.76
N GLY A 69 1.80 -4.31 20.32
CA GLY A 69 1.10 -5.29 21.14
C GLY A 69 -0.42 -5.14 21.21
N TYR A 70 -1.00 -4.08 20.64
CA TYR A 70 -2.44 -3.89 20.52
C TYR A 70 -2.91 -3.88 19.06
N TYR A 71 -4.21 -4.08 18.85
CA TYR A 71 -4.84 -3.97 17.53
C TYR A 71 -5.48 -2.59 17.37
N GLU A 72 -5.14 -1.93 16.28
CA GLU A 72 -5.64 -0.62 15.91
C GLU A 72 -6.49 -0.71 14.64
N SER A 73 -7.64 -0.04 14.67
CA SER A 73 -8.56 0.07 13.54
C SER A 73 -8.23 1.33 12.75
N VAL A 74 -7.69 1.15 11.54
CA VAL A 74 -7.24 2.25 10.68
C VAL A 74 -7.95 2.23 9.33
N TYR A 75 -8.01 3.40 8.71
CA TYR A 75 -8.57 3.59 7.37
C TYR A 75 -7.52 4.18 6.43
N PHE A 76 -7.46 3.72 5.19
CA PHE A 76 -6.56 4.26 4.18
C PHE A 76 -7.26 4.52 2.85
N ASN A 77 -6.89 5.64 2.24
CA ASN A 77 -6.99 5.84 0.80
C ASN A 77 -5.68 5.38 0.16
N TYR A 78 -5.75 4.60 -0.91
CA TYR A 78 -4.55 4.31 -1.69
C TYR A 78 -4.82 4.03 -3.16
N THR A 79 -3.79 4.21 -3.98
CA THR A 79 -3.79 3.85 -5.40
C THR A 79 -2.67 2.86 -5.70
N TYR A 80 -2.86 2.02 -6.72
CA TYR A 80 -1.80 1.32 -7.41
C TYR A 80 -1.82 1.71 -8.88
N ASN A 81 -0.76 2.37 -9.34
CA ASN A 81 -0.62 2.84 -10.71
C ASN A 81 0.52 2.10 -11.40
N PRO A 82 0.32 1.48 -12.56
CA PRO A 82 1.38 0.79 -13.27
C PRO A 82 2.39 1.78 -13.86
N ILE A 83 3.67 1.44 -13.74
CA ILE A 83 4.76 2.10 -14.46
C ILE A 83 5.18 1.16 -15.59
N PHE A 84 5.10 1.65 -16.82
CA PHE A 84 5.40 0.87 -18.02
C PHE A 84 6.83 1.12 -18.51
N LYS A 85 7.44 0.07 -19.06
CA LYS A 85 8.63 0.20 -19.92
C LYS A 85 8.19 0.61 -21.33
N SER A 86 9.18 0.91 -22.17
CA SER A 86 8.98 1.20 -23.59
C SER A 86 8.35 0.04 -24.39
N ASP A 87 8.48 -1.20 -23.92
CA ASP A 87 7.89 -2.40 -24.54
C ASP A 87 6.43 -2.67 -24.07
N GLY A 88 5.85 -1.75 -23.30
CA GLY A 88 4.48 -1.87 -22.78
C GLY A 88 4.34 -2.80 -21.57
N LYS A 89 5.43 -3.43 -21.09
CA LYS A 89 5.38 -4.25 -19.86
C LYS A 89 5.47 -3.39 -18.61
N ILE A 90 4.77 -3.80 -17.57
CA ILE A 90 4.84 -3.17 -16.25
C ILE A 90 6.18 -3.51 -15.60
N CYS A 91 6.92 -2.49 -15.14
CA CYS A 91 8.18 -2.66 -14.41
C CYS A 91 8.09 -2.33 -12.93
N ALA A 92 7.08 -1.57 -12.52
CA ALA A 92 6.86 -1.18 -11.14
C ALA A 92 5.42 -0.75 -10.92
N LEU A 93 5.03 -0.67 -9.65
CA LEU A 93 3.75 -0.09 -9.23
C LEU A 93 4.03 1.12 -8.35
N TRP A 94 3.39 2.24 -8.68
CA TRP A 94 3.42 3.44 -7.87
C TRP A 94 2.23 3.47 -6.91
N CYS A 95 2.54 3.45 -5.61
CA CYS A 95 1.59 3.48 -4.52
C CYS A 95 1.59 4.83 -3.81
N ILE A 96 0.45 5.50 -3.88
CA ILE A 96 0.16 6.69 -3.09
C ILE A 96 -0.82 6.26 -2.01
N THR A 97 -0.45 6.43 -0.74
CA THR A 97 -1.27 6.04 0.41
C THR A 97 -1.41 7.21 1.36
N GLN A 98 -2.62 7.40 1.86
CA GLN A 98 -2.97 8.37 2.88
C GLN A 98 -3.83 7.68 3.94
N GLU A 99 -3.47 7.86 5.20
CA GLU A 99 -4.27 7.41 6.34
C GLU A 99 -5.42 8.39 6.57
N THR A 100 -6.64 7.86 6.72
CA THR A 100 -7.91 8.63 6.79
C THR A 100 -8.74 8.32 8.03
N THR A 101 -8.15 7.69 9.06
CA THR A 101 -8.90 7.20 10.23
C THR A 101 -9.63 8.32 10.94
N GLN A 102 -8.93 9.43 11.21
CA GLN A 102 -9.53 10.56 11.93
C GLN A 102 -10.69 11.19 11.15
N GLN A 103 -10.55 11.30 9.82
CA GLN A 103 -11.57 11.84 8.93
C GLN A 103 -12.83 10.97 8.95
N VAL A 104 -12.67 9.64 8.83
CA VAL A 104 -13.77 8.68 8.89
C VAL A 104 -14.48 8.72 10.24
N LEU A 105 -13.71 8.69 11.35
CA LEU A 105 -14.28 8.73 12.70
C LEU A 105 -15.02 10.04 12.98
N ASN A 106 -14.49 11.17 12.55
CA ASN A 106 -15.16 12.47 12.71
C ASN A 106 -16.47 12.52 11.92
N THR A 107 -16.45 12.02 10.68
CA THR A 107 -17.65 11.99 9.82
C THR A 107 -18.75 11.13 10.44
N ARG A 108 -18.40 10.00 11.07
CA ARG A 108 -19.36 9.12 11.74
C ARG A 108 -19.95 9.72 13.01
N LYS A 109 -19.20 10.55 13.75
CA LYS A 109 -19.69 11.23 14.97
C LYS A 109 -20.66 12.37 14.68
N LEU A 110 -20.66 12.90 13.46
CA LEU A 110 -21.52 13.99 13.02
C LEU A 110 -22.84 13.52 12.36
N LYS A 111 -23.03 12.20 12.23
CA LYS A 111 -24.28 11.57 11.79
C LYS A 111 -25.06 11.07 13.00
#